data_AF-A0A2N1YJV7-F1
#
_entry.id   AF-A0A2N1YJV7-F1
#
_cell.length_a   1.000
_cell.length_b   1.000
_cell.length_c   1.000
_cell.angle_alpha   90.00
_cell.angle_beta   90.00
_cell.angle_gamma   90.00
#
_symmetry.space_group_name_H-M   'P 1'
#
loop_
_entity.id
_entity.type
_entity.pdbx_description
1 polymer ?
#
loop_
_entity_poly.entity_id
_entity_poly.type
_entity_poly.pdbx_seq_one_letter_code
_entity_poly.pdbx_strand_id
1 'polypeptide(L)'
;MSSQSLPPMKDRKVMRRIDYGAARTSVSGVLAALLVFVVLAAVGGLYVEQQSLTLAFGLSIILTAAYRLFLVARFDSLYGAAPRRWRRMFGFGLVLHALVWGLLLAVMVMLYGPSFNFLLVCVYGIGVATALSSAWMAALKTRQTYAIFILAPAVLALASLRT
;
A
#
# COMPACT_ATOMS: atom_id res chain seq x y z
N MET A 1 40.73 23.85 -3.16
CA MET A 1 39.64 23.81 -2.17
C MET A 1 38.61 22.79 -2.64
N SER A 2 38.69 21.57 -2.10
CA SER A 2 37.78 20.46 -2.44
C SER A 2 36.48 20.62 -1.65
N SER A 3 35.36 20.83 -2.34
CA SER A 3 34.02 20.76 -1.77
C SER A 3 33.72 19.31 -1.41
N GLN A 4 34.03 18.92 -0.18
CA GLN A 4 33.53 17.67 0.39
C GLN A 4 31.99 17.75 0.46
N SER A 5 31.33 17.21 -0.57
CA SER A 5 29.90 16.95 -0.56
C SER A 5 29.64 15.90 0.51
N LEU A 6 28.95 16.32 1.59
CA LEU A 6 28.46 15.40 2.61
C LEU A 6 27.62 14.30 1.94
N PRO A 7 27.69 13.04 2.41
CA PRO A 7 26.92 11.96 1.83
C PRO A 7 25.43 12.34 1.77
N PRO A 8 24.72 11.98 0.68
CA PRO A 8 23.38 12.49 0.33
C PRO A 8 22.29 12.27 1.40
N MET A 9 22.56 11.49 2.43
CA MET A 9 21.69 11.26 3.59
C MET A 9 21.61 12.42 4.59
N LYS A 10 22.46 13.45 4.49
CA LYS A 10 22.49 14.54 5.51
C LYS A 10 21.77 15.83 5.10
N ASP A 11 21.37 16.00 3.84
CA ASP A 11 20.67 17.21 3.40
C ASP A 11 19.15 17.13 3.70
N ARG A 12 18.71 17.92 4.67
CA ARG A 12 17.31 18.00 5.10
C ARG A 12 16.35 18.40 3.97
N LYS A 13 16.80 19.21 3.01
CA LYS A 13 15.98 19.64 1.86
C LYS A 13 15.74 18.48 0.91
N VAL A 14 16.78 17.70 0.63
CA VAL A 14 16.71 16.49 -0.21
C VAL A 14 15.77 15.47 0.43
N MET A 15 15.94 15.17 1.72
CA MET A 15 15.06 14.24 2.43
C MET A 15 13.60 14.70 2.42
N ARG A 16 13.32 15.98 2.68
CA ARG A 16 11.95 16.51 2.62
C ARG A 16 11.34 16.34 1.21
N ARG A 17 12.11 16.59 0.15
CA ARG A 17 11.65 16.42 -1.23
C ARG A 17 11.32 14.96 -1.55
N ILE A 18 12.16 14.04 -1.08
CA ILE A 18 11.92 12.59 -1.22
C ILE A 18 10.64 12.19 -0.48
N ASP A 19 10.52 12.59 0.79
CA ASP A 19 9.39 12.23 1.64
C ASP A 19 8.06 12.81 1.11
N TYR A 20 8.10 14.05 0.62
CA TYR A 20 6.97 14.69 -0.04
C TYR A 20 6.61 14.01 -1.37
N GLY A 21 7.61 13.61 -2.17
CA GLY A 21 7.39 12.85 -3.39
C GLY A 21 6.66 11.53 -3.11
N ALA A 22 7.09 10.79 -2.09
CA ALA A 22 6.43 9.56 -1.66
C ALA A 22 4.98 9.81 -1.18
N ALA A 23 4.74 10.89 -0.44
CA ALA A 23 3.40 11.30 -0.02
C ALA A 23 2.51 11.61 -1.23
N ARG A 24 3.03 12.32 -2.24
CA ARG A 24 2.27 12.65 -3.46
C ARG A 24 1.93 11.39 -4.28
N THR A 25 2.89 10.49 -4.47
CA THR A 25 2.65 9.19 -5.13
C THR A 25 1.64 8.33 -4.36
N SER A 26 1.50 8.54 -3.04
CA SER A 26 0.47 7.88 -2.25
C SER A 26 -0.95 8.21 -2.74
N VAL A 27 -1.19 9.39 -3.30
CA VAL A 27 -2.52 9.81 -3.78
C VAL A 27 -2.96 8.96 -4.96
N SER A 28 -2.11 8.77 -5.97
CA SER A 28 -2.43 7.90 -7.10
C SER A 28 -2.62 6.44 -6.66
N GLY A 29 -1.81 5.97 -5.70
CA GLY A 29 -1.98 4.64 -5.13
C GLY A 29 -3.30 4.45 -4.38
N VAL A 30 -3.83 5.49 -3.73
CA VAL A 30 -5.15 5.48 -3.08
C VAL A 30 -6.28 5.44 -4.11
N LEU A 31 -6.21 6.28 -5.15
CA LEU A 31 -7.21 6.30 -6.22
C LEU A 31 -7.27 4.95 -6.95
N ALA A 32 -6.11 4.37 -7.25
CA ALA A 32 -6.02 3.03 -7.84
C ALA A 32 -6.63 1.97 -6.91
N ALA A 33 -6.39 2.06 -5.59
CA ALA A 33 -6.96 1.13 -4.61
C ALA A 33 -8.50 1.14 -4.65
N LEU A 34 -9.07 2.34 -4.61
CA LEU A 34 -10.52 2.53 -4.62
C LEU A 34 -11.12 2.05 -5.94
N LEU A 35 -10.50 2.41 -7.07
CA LEU A 35 -10.97 1.98 -8.39
C LEU A 35 -10.95 0.46 -8.53
N VAL A 36 -9.83 -0.19 -8.20
CA VAL A 36 -9.71 -1.65 -8.29
C VAL A 36 -10.73 -2.34 -7.39
N PHE A 37 -10.94 -1.83 -6.17
CA PHE A 37 -11.94 -2.41 -5.28
C PHE A 37 -13.36 -2.25 -5.81
N VAL A 38 -13.70 -1.11 -6.41
CA VAL A 38 -15.02 -0.91 -7.06
C VAL A 38 -15.20 -1.88 -8.22
N VAL A 39 -14.18 -2.08 -9.06
CA VAL A 39 -14.22 -3.07 -10.14
C VAL A 39 -14.43 -4.48 -9.57
N LEU A 40 -13.70 -4.85 -8.52
CA LEU A 40 -13.83 -6.14 -7.86
C LEU A 40 -15.26 -6.34 -7.27
N ALA A 41 -15.80 -5.32 -6.61
CA ALA A 41 -17.12 -5.36 -5.99
C ALA A 41 -18.26 -5.45 -7.01
N ALA A 42 -18.20 -4.64 -8.07
CA ALA A 42 -19.29 -4.51 -9.05
C ALA A 42 -19.14 -5.47 -10.24
N VAL A 43 -17.99 -5.46 -10.91
CA VAL A 43 -17.75 -6.27 -12.12
C VAL A 43 -17.34 -7.69 -11.75
N GLY A 44 -16.53 -7.84 -10.69
CA GLY A 44 -16.10 -9.14 -10.19
C GLY A 44 -17.17 -9.92 -9.43
N GLY A 45 -18.39 -9.36 -9.26
CA GLY A 45 -19.51 -10.03 -8.59
C GLY A 45 -19.42 -10.12 -7.07
N LEU A 46 -18.32 -9.65 -6.45
CA LEU A 46 -18.06 -9.84 -5.02
C LEU A 46 -19.16 -9.25 -4.14
N TYR A 47 -19.78 -8.13 -4.53
CA TYR A 47 -20.88 -7.54 -3.76
C TYR A 47 -22.13 -8.41 -3.75
N VAL A 48 -22.47 -8.99 -4.90
CA VAL A 48 -23.67 -9.81 -5.08
C VAL A 48 -23.52 -11.14 -4.34
N GLU A 49 -22.34 -11.74 -4.43
CA GLU A 49 -22.10 -13.07 -3.87
C GLU A 49 -21.69 -13.05 -2.39
N GLN A 50 -20.97 -12.00 -1.97
CA GLN A 50 -20.35 -11.89 -0.64
C GLN A 50 -20.47 -10.46 -0.09
N GLN A 51 -21.70 -10.02 0.13
CA GLN A 51 -22.02 -8.65 0.57
C GLN A 51 -21.28 -8.27 1.87
N SER A 52 -21.25 -9.15 2.88
CA SER A 52 -20.60 -8.87 4.17
C SER A 52 -19.09 -8.65 4.04
N LEU A 53 -18.41 -9.51 3.27
CA LEU A 53 -16.98 -9.35 2.97
C LEU A 53 -16.70 -8.09 2.17
N THR A 54 -17.55 -7.77 1.19
CA THR A 54 -17.43 -6.54 0.41
C THR A 54 -17.51 -5.30 1.30
N LEU A 55 -18.47 -5.26 2.23
CA LEU A 55 -18.59 -4.13 3.16
C LEU A 55 -17.40 -4.05 4.11
N ALA A 56 -16.94 -5.17 4.66
CA ALA A 56 -15.79 -5.21 5.58
C ALA A 56 -14.48 -4.76 4.92
N PHE A 57 -14.16 -5.29 3.73
CA PHE A 57 -12.98 -4.87 2.99
C PHE A 57 -13.11 -3.45 2.44
N GLY A 58 -14.29 -3.06 1.95
CA GLY A 58 -14.55 -1.71 1.48
C GLY A 58 -14.32 -0.66 2.56
N LEU A 59 -14.87 -0.89 3.76
CA LEU A 59 -14.63 -0.03 4.91
C LEU A 59 -13.14 0.02 5.28
N SER A 60 -12.47 -1.13 5.33
CA SER A 60 -11.04 -1.21 5.65
C SER A 60 -10.17 -0.43 4.65
N ILE A 61 -10.50 -0.51 3.36
CA ILE A 61 -9.82 0.23 2.28
C ILE A 61 -10.08 1.74 2.42
N ILE A 62 -11.32 2.15 2.68
CA ILE A 62 -11.69 3.56 2.89
C ILE A 62 -10.94 4.14 4.10
N LEU A 63 -10.91 3.43 5.23
CA LEU A 63 -10.20 3.88 6.44
C LEU A 63 -8.69 4.00 6.17
N THR A 64 -8.11 3.02 5.47
CA THR A 64 -6.69 3.04 5.10
C THR A 64 -6.39 4.20 4.13
N ALA A 65 -7.27 4.44 3.15
CA ALA A 65 -7.17 5.55 2.21
C ALA A 65 -7.26 6.90 2.93
N ALA A 66 -8.24 7.08 3.80
CA ALA A 66 -8.44 8.28 4.59
C ALA A 66 -7.21 8.58 5.48
N TYR A 67 -6.66 7.55 6.15
CA TYR A 67 -5.43 7.70 6.94
C TYR A 67 -4.24 8.16 6.08
N ARG A 68 -4.05 7.55 4.90
CA ARG A 68 -2.96 7.95 3.99
C ARG A 68 -3.15 9.36 3.46
N LEU A 69 -4.36 9.72 3.02
CA LEU A 69 -4.67 11.07 2.53
C LEU A 69 -4.52 12.12 3.64
N PHE A 70 -4.90 11.80 4.87
CA PHE A 70 -4.66 12.66 6.04
C PHE A 70 -3.16 12.99 6.20
N LEU A 71 -2.28 11.99 6.07
CA LEU A 71 -0.82 12.21 6.14
C LEU A 71 -0.27 13.06 4.99
N VAL A 72 -0.86 12.97 3.79
CA VAL A 72 -0.49 13.81 2.65
C VAL A 72 -0.96 15.25 2.88
N ALA A 73 -2.23 15.43 3.24
CA ALA A 73 -2.84 16.74 3.45
C ALA A 73 -2.17 17.51 4.60
N ARG A 74 -1.75 16.80 5.65
CA ARG A 74 -1.07 17.38 6.82
C ARG A 74 0.45 17.28 6.74
N PHE A 75 1.02 17.09 5.55
CA PHE A 75 2.46 16.88 5.39
C PHE A 75 3.28 18.02 6.01
N ASP A 76 3.05 19.29 5.63
CA ASP A 76 3.89 20.40 6.13
C ASP A 76 3.81 20.57 7.65
N SER A 77 2.62 20.40 8.23
CA SER A 77 2.40 20.47 9.68
C SER A 77 3.08 19.32 10.44
N LEU A 78 2.85 18.07 10.02
CA LEU A 78 3.36 16.88 10.71
C LEU A 78 4.85 16.66 10.46
N TYR A 79 5.30 16.88 9.22
CA TYR A 79 6.70 16.71 8.82
C TYR A 79 7.57 17.85 9.36
N GLY A 80 7.07 19.10 9.34
CA GLY A 80 7.79 20.26 9.88
C GLY A 80 8.09 20.13 11.37
N ALA A 81 7.15 19.58 12.15
CA ALA A 81 7.32 19.37 13.59
C ALA A 81 8.22 18.17 13.91
N ALA A 82 8.02 17.03 13.23
CA ALA A 82 8.75 15.79 13.55
C ALA A 82 8.90 14.83 12.36
N PRO A 83 9.94 14.98 11.50
CA PRO A 83 10.16 14.14 10.32
C PRO A 83 10.22 12.64 10.62
N ARG A 84 10.88 12.26 11.73
CA ARG A 84 10.97 10.85 12.16
C ARG A 84 9.62 10.26 12.55
N ARG A 85 8.73 11.07 13.14
CA ARG A 85 7.39 10.63 13.52
C ARG A 85 6.51 10.46 12.28
N TRP A 86 6.57 11.42 11.36
CA TRP A 86 5.83 11.33 10.10
C TRP A 86 6.20 10.06 9.31
N ARG A 87 7.50 9.73 9.18
CA ARG A 87 7.93 8.50 8.51
C ARG A 87 7.43 7.21 9.17
N ARG A 88 7.35 7.16 10.50
CA ARG A 88 6.76 6.01 11.22
C ARG A 88 5.27 5.89 10.94
N MET A 89 4.53 7.00 10.97
CA MET A 89 3.11 7.03 10.64
C MET A 89 2.85 6.62 9.19
N PHE A 90 3.69 7.09 8.26
CA PHE A 90 3.61 6.69 6.86
C PHE A 90 3.90 5.20 6.68
N GLY A 91 4.94 4.67 7.34
CA GLY A 91 5.25 3.24 7.35
C GLY A 91 4.11 2.38 7.91
N PHE A 92 3.45 2.83 8.98
CA PHE A 92 2.25 2.17 9.51
C PHE A 92 1.12 2.12 8.47
N GLY A 93 0.88 3.21 7.74
CA GLY A 93 -0.10 3.24 6.66
C GLY A 93 0.20 2.27 5.52
N LEU A 94 1.49 2.08 5.20
CA LEU A 94 1.92 1.06 4.23
C LEU A 94 1.67 -0.36 4.72
N VAL A 95 1.93 -0.66 6.00
CA VAL A 95 1.67 -1.97 6.59
C VAL A 95 0.17 -2.27 6.63
N LEU A 96 -0.65 -1.30 7.05
CA LEU A 96 -2.10 -1.46 7.07
C LEU A 96 -2.65 -1.74 5.67
N HIS A 97 -2.16 -0.99 4.67
CA HIS A 97 -2.51 -1.22 3.27
C HIS A 97 -2.09 -2.62 2.80
N ALA A 98 -0.85 -3.04 3.07
CA ALA A 98 -0.36 -4.36 2.71
C ALA A 98 -1.20 -5.48 3.33
N LEU A 99 -1.56 -5.35 4.61
CA LEU A 99 -2.40 -6.32 5.31
C LEU A 99 -3.79 -6.45 4.69
N VAL A 100 -4.48 -5.33 4.48
CA VAL A 100 -5.83 -5.32 3.90
C VAL A 100 -5.82 -5.96 2.51
N TRP A 101 -4.87 -5.58 1.66
CA TRP A 101 -4.78 -6.09 0.29
C TRP A 101 -4.25 -7.52 0.21
N GLY A 102 -3.32 -7.91 1.08
CA GLY A 102 -2.84 -9.29 1.16
C GLY A 102 -3.93 -10.24 1.63
N LEU A 103 -4.71 -9.86 2.65
CA LEU A 103 -5.87 -10.63 3.11
C LEU A 103 -6.96 -10.69 2.03
N LEU A 104 -7.25 -9.58 1.35
CA LEU A 104 -8.21 -9.57 0.25
C LEU A 104 -7.78 -10.56 -0.84
N LEU A 105 -6.49 -10.54 -1.22
CA LEU A 105 -5.94 -11.47 -2.20
C LEU A 105 -6.09 -12.94 -1.76
N ALA A 106 -5.79 -13.24 -0.49
CA ALA A 106 -5.97 -14.57 0.07
C ALA A 106 -7.44 -15.02 0.01
N VAL A 107 -8.37 -14.14 0.39
CA VAL A 107 -9.81 -14.41 0.33
C VAL A 107 -10.28 -14.65 -1.11
N MET A 108 -9.79 -13.88 -2.08
CA MET A 108 -10.13 -14.11 -3.50
C MET A 108 -9.67 -15.49 -3.97
N VAL A 109 -8.46 -15.92 -3.57
CA VAL A 109 -7.96 -17.27 -3.85
C VAL A 109 -8.86 -18.33 -3.22
N MET A 110 -9.24 -18.17 -1.95
CA MET A 110 -10.01 -19.17 -1.23
C MET A 110 -11.45 -19.31 -1.74
N LEU A 111 -12.08 -18.20 -2.16
CA LEU A 111 -13.45 -18.22 -2.64
C LEU A 111 -13.57 -18.61 -4.12
N TYR A 112 -12.63 -18.14 -4.95
CA TYR A 112 -12.76 -18.18 -6.40
C TYR A 112 -11.64 -18.95 -7.10
N GLY A 113 -10.63 -19.41 -6.36
CA GLY A 113 -9.40 -19.93 -6.95
C GLY A 113 -8.65 -18.85 -7.77
N PRO A 114 -7.75 -19.26 -8.66
CA PRO A 114 -7.03 -18.37 -9.56
C PRO A 114 -7.94 -17.88 -10.71
N SER A 115 -8.86 -16.97 -10.37
CA SER A 115 -9.87 -16.36 -11.25
C SER A 115 -9.50 -14.94 -11.71
N PHE A 116 -10.39 -14.30 -12.46
CA PHE A 116 -10.28 -12.88 -12.82
C PHE A 116 -10.13 -11.97 -11.58
N ASN A 117 -10.90 -12.23 -10.51
CA ASN A 117 -10.83 -11.47 -9.26
C ASN A 117 -9.45 -11.57 -8.61
N PHE A 118 -8.88 -12.77 -8.57
CA PHE A 118 -7.52 -12.99 -8.10
C PHE A 118 -6.48 -12.26 -8.97
N LEU A 119 -6.58 -12.37 -10.29
CA LEU A 119 -5.69 -11.70 -11.23
C LEU A 119 -5.72 -10.18 -11.05
N LEU A 120 -6.92 -9.61 -10.93
CA LEU A 120 -7.11 -8.17 -10.78
C LEU A 120 -6.40 -7.63 -9.51
N VAL A 121 -6.55 -8.34 -8.39
CA VAL A 121 -5.88 -7.98 -7.13
C VAL A 121 -4.36 -8.18 -7.22
N CYS A 122 -3.88 -9.20 -7.94
CA CYS A 122 -2.46 -9.40 -8.22
C CYS A 122 -1.86 -8.24 -9.02
N VAL A 123 -2.50 -7.86 -10.13
CA VAL A 123 -2.05 -6.76 -10.99
C VAL A 123 -1.97 -5.45 -10.21
N TYR A 124 -2.97 -5.17 -9.36
CA TYR A 124 -2.92 -4.05 -8.44
C TYR A 124 -1.72 -4.12 -7.49
N GLY A 125 -1.50 -5.28 -6.85
CA GLY A 125 -0.38 -5.50 -5.94
C GLY A 125 0.98 -5.26 -6.61
N ILE A 126 1.16 -5.76 -7.84
CA ILE A 126 2.37 -5.55 -8.66
C ILE A 126 2.55 -4.05 -8.95
N GLY A 127 1.49 -3.36 -9.35
CA GLY A 127 1.51 -1.92 -9.62
C GLY A 127 1.95 -1.10 -8.40
N VAL A 128 1.38 -1.38 -7.22
CA VAL A 128 1.76 -0.69 -5.98
C VAL A 128 3.18 -1.03 -5.54
N ALA A 129 3.58 -2.30 -5.61
CA ALA A 129 4.94 -2.72 -5.26
C ALA A 129 5.99 -2.05 -6.16
N THR A 130 5.67 -1.88 -7.45
CA THR A 130 6.51 -1.17 -8.42
C THR A 130 6.64 0.30 -8.04
N ALA A 131 5.51 0.98 -7.79
CA ALA A 131 5.50 2.39 -7.38
C ALA A 131 6.27 2.62 -6.07
N LEU A 132 6.15 1.70 -5.10
CA LEU A 132 6.88 1.76 -3.82
C LEU A 132 8.38 1.54 -4.00
N SER A 133 8.78 0.69 -4.95
CA SER A 133 10.19 0.43 -5.27
C SER A 133 10.86 1.66 -5.90
N SER A 134 10.12 2.42 -6.71
CA SER A 134 10.57 3.69 -7.27
C SER A 134 10.59 4.83 -6.25
N ALA A 135 9.85 4.71 -5.12
CA ALA A 135 9.88 5.71 -4.06
C ALA A 135 11.19 5.59 -3.25
N TRP A 136 12.09 6.55 -3.45
CA TRP A 136 13.43 6.65 -2.82
C TRP A 136 13.43 6.69 -1.28
N MET A 137 12.25 6.80 -0.68
CA MET A 137 12.05 6.95 0.77
C MET A 137 12.06 5.62 1.54
N ALA A 138 11.67 4.52 0.88
CA ALA A 138 11.48 3.26 1.58
C ALA A 138 12.84 2.57 1.78
N ALA A 139 13.35 2.62 3.01
CA ALA A 139 14.49 1.80 3.42
C ALA A 139 14.24 0.33 3.03
N LEU A 140 15.29 -0.40 2.67
CA LEU A 140 15.19 -1.80 2.21
C LEU A 140 14.31 -2.66 3.13
N LYS A 141 14.47 -2.51 4.45
CA LYS A 141 13.65 -3.19 5.47
C LYS A 141 12.16 -2.90 5.30
N THR A 142 11.76 -1.65 5.10
CA THR A 142 10.35 -1.25 4.91
C THR A 142 9.75 -1.88 3.65
N ARG A 143 10.51 -1.94 2.55
CA ARG A 143 10.07 -2.59 1.31
C ARG A 143 9.88 -4.10 1.49
N GLN A 144 10.82 -4.76 2.16
CA GLN A 144 10.75 -6.19 2.46
C GLN A 144 9.54 -6.51 3.37
N THR A 145 9.36 -5.74 4.44
CA THR A 145 8.20 -5.88 5.34
C THR A 145 6.88 -5.73 4.58
N TYR A 146 6.77 -4.72 3.71
CA TYR A 146 5.59 -4.52 2.88
C TYR A 146 5.33 -5.71 1.94
N ALA A 147 6.35 -6.20 1.25
CA ALA A 147 6.24 -7.36 0.35
C ALA A 147 5.79 -8.63 1.09
N ILE A 148 6.28 -8.85 2.31
CA ILE A 148 5.85 -9.99 3.13
C ILE A 148 4.36 -9.85 3.47
N PHE A 149 3.92 -8.69 3.98
CA PHE A 149 2.51 -8.53 4.38
C PHE A 149 1.52 -8.60 3.22
N ILE A 150 1.90 -8.13 2.03
CA ILE A 150 1.00 -8.16 0.87
C ILE A 150 0.95 -9.54 0.18
N LEU A 151 2.02 -10.34 0.23
CA LEU A 151 2.09 -11.63 -0.47
C LEU A 151 1.88 -12.84 0.44
N ALA A 152 2.36 -12.81 1.69
CA ALA A 152 2.34 -13.98 2.57
C ALA A 152 0.94 -14.58 2.78
N PRO A 153 -0.13 -13.79 3.00
CA PRO A 153 -1.47 -14.37 3.17
C PRO A 153 -1.92 -15.15 1.94
N ALA A 154 -1.66 -14.62 0.73
CA ALA A 154 -2.05 -15.26 -0.52
C ALA A 154 -1.23 -16.52 -0.80
N VAL A 155 0.08 -16.51 -0.49
CA VAL A 155 0.94 -17.69 -0.62
C VAL A 155 0.43 -18.82 0.30
N LEU A 156 0.07 -18.50 1.54
CA LEU A 156 -0.49 -19.48 2.47
C LEU A 156 -1.83 -20.04 1.97
N ALA A 157 -2.71 -19.18 1.46
CA ALA A 157 -4.00 -19.61 0.88
C ALA A 157 -3.82 -20.51 -0.35
N LEU A 158 -2.88 -20.18 -1.24
CA LEU A 158 -2.56 -21.01 -2.40
C LEU A 158 -1.96 -22.36 -1.99
N ALA A 159 -1.13 -22.39 -0.95
CA ALA A 159 -0.55 -23.62 -0.43
C ALA A 159 -1.63 -24.55 0.15
N SER A 160 -2.64 -23.99 0.86
CA SER A 160 -3.75 -24.77 1.41
C SER A 160 -4.70 -25.35 0.37
N LEU A 161 -4.73 -24.82 -0.86
CA LEU A 161 -5.54 -25.38 -1.95
C LEU A 161 -4.88 -26.58 -2.62
N ARG A 162 -3.59 -26.83 -2.37
CA ARG A 162 -2.80 -27.90 -3.00
C ARG A 162 -2.64 -29.15 -2.12
N THR A 163 -3.25 -29.14 -0.94
CA THR A 163 -3.36 -30.28 0.00
C THR A 163 -4.77 -30.84 -0.04
#